data_AF-A0A5B6TE07-F1
#
_entry.id   AF-A0A5B6TE07-F1
#
_cell.length_a   1.000
_cell.length_b   1.000
_cell.length_c   1.000
_cell.angle_alpha   90.00
_cell.angle_beta   90.00
_cell.angle_gamma   90.00
#
_symmetry.space_group_name_H-M   'P 1'
#
loop_
_entity.id
_entity.type
_entity.pdbx_description
1 polymer ?
#
loop_
_entity_poly.entity_id
_entity_poly.type
_entity_poly.pdbx_seq_one_letter_code
_entity_poly.pdbx_strand_id
1 'polypeptide(L)'
;MKAKFLSFAVALLVLLTITIVYANNPKWTKAPCVNGNTITGMATGLGTGPYELHITGLYDCVNKGGNTPRSANWSNLDIVVPVTSKQTGGNFKISAVIPSQCDHANWTFLTKDLQVTLIQNGTEVISATPAPSCN
;
A
#
# COMPACT_ATOMS: atom_id res chain seq x y z
N MET A 1 -6.77 -14.60 -59.02
CA MET A 1 -7.51 -14.08 -57.86
C MET A 1 -7.09 -14.83 -56.59
N LYS A 2 -5.91 -14.55 -56.01
CA LYS A 2 -5.40 -15.31 -54.83
C LYS A 2 -4.68 -14.46 -53.77
N ALA A 3 -4.67 -13.13 -53.90
CA ALA A 3 -3.87 -12.25 -53.04
C ALA A 3 -4.68 -11.32 -52.12
N LYS A 4 -6.01 -11.51 -51.99
CA LYS A 4 -6.85 -10.61 -51.17
C LYS A 4 -7.38 -11.22 -49.87
N PHE A 5 -7.17 -12.51 -49.62
CA PHE A 5 -7.65 -13.17 -48.41
C PHE A 5 -6.67 -13.10 -47.22
N LEU A 6 -5.38 -12.84 -47.47
CA LEU A 6 -4.38 -12.79 -46.40
C LEU A 6 -4.40 -11.48 -45.58
N SER A 7 -4.94 -10.39 -46.15
CA SER A 7 -4.96 -9.08 -45.49
C SER A 7 -6.02 -8.96 -44.39
N PHE A 8 -7.07 -9.77 -44.43
CA PHE A 8 -8.16 -9.74 -43.43
C PHE A 8 -7.81 -10.52 -42.16
N ALA A 9 -7.04 -11.61 -42.27
CA ALA A 9 -6.65 -12.41 -41.11
C ALA A 9 -5.63 -11.69 -40.21
N VAL A 10 -4.72 -10.91 -40.79
CA VAL A 10 -3.74 -10.10 -40.02
C VAL A 10 -4.43 -8.93 -39.32
N ALA A 11 -5.39 -8.28 -39.97
CA ALA A 11 -6.17 -7.21 -39.34
C ALA A 11 -7.01 -7.72 -38.15
N LEU A 12 -7.60 -8.92 -38.26
CA LEU A 12 -8.40 -9.51 -37.18
C LEU A 12 -7.54 -9.99 -36.00
N LEU A 13 -6.31 -10.43 -36.24
CA LEU A 13 -5.37 -10.84 -35.19
C LEU A 13 -4.80 -9.64 -34.42
N VAL A 14 -4.63 -8.48 -35.09
CA VAL A 14 -4.21 -7.24 -34.43
C VAL A 14 -5.33 -6.66 -33.56
N LEU A 15 -6.60 -6.78 -33.97
CA LEU A 15 -7.75 -6.33 -33.15
C LEU A 15 -8.02 -7.19 -31.91
N LEU A 16 -7.56 -8.44 -31.84
CA LEU A 16 -7.80 -9.33 -30.69
C LEU A 16 -6.79 -9.18 -29.54
N THR A 17 -5.82 -8.25 -29.65
CA THR A 17 -4.92 -7.90 -28.54
C THR A 17 -5.31 -6.59 -27.87
N ILE A 18 -6.57 -6.15 -28.02
CA ILE A 18 -7.17 -5.22 -27.06
C ILE A 18 -7.30 -6.01 -25.76
N THR A 19 -6.22 -6.05 -24.98
CA THR A 19 -6.30 -6.30 -23.55
C THR A 19 -7.36 -5.34 -23.04
N ILE A 20 -8.49 -5.89 -22.62
CA ILE A 20 -9.54 -5.14 -21.95
C ILE A 20 -8.86 -4.57 -20.72
N VAL A 21 -8.43 -3.31 -20.80
CA VAL A 21 -8.06 -2.52 -19.64
C VAL A 21 -9.38 -2.30 -18.94
N TYR A 22 -9.77 -3.24 -18.08
CA TYR A 22 -10.75 -2.96 -17.06
C TYR A 22 -10.23 -1.71 -16.37
N ALA A 23 -11.02 -0.64 -16.43
CA ALA A 23 -10.78 0.55 -15.61
C ALA A 23 -10.98 0.11 -14.16
N ASN A 24 -9.93 -0.49 -13.62
CA ASN A 24 -9.74 -0.63 -12.20
C ASN A 24 -9.90 0.77 -11.65
N ASN A 25 -10.89 0.97 -10.77
CA ASN A 25 -11.01 2.18 -9.97
C ASN A 25 -10.59 1.83 -8.54
N PRO A 26 -9.27 1.69 -8.29
CA PRO A 26 -8.75 1.49 -6.96
C PRO A 26 -9.30 2.50 -5.98
N LYS A 27 -9.81 2.02 -4.85
CA LYS A 27 -10.23 2.86 -3.73
C LYS A 27 -10.23 2.10 -2.44
N TRP A 28 -10.05 2.82 -1.34
CA TRP A 28 -10.30 2.30 0.00
C TRP A 28 -11.80 2.13 0.21
N THR A 29 -12.24 0.89 0.47
CA THR A 29 -13.61 0.59 0.94
C THR A 29 -13.71 0.66 2.46
N LYS A 30 -12.59 0.42 3.15
CA LYS A 30 -12.38 0.84 4.54
C LYS A 30 -11.04 1.57 4.58
N ALA A 31 -11.08 2.85 4.96
CA ALA A 31 -9.89 3.68 5.10
C ALA A 31 -8.86 2.99 6.02
N PRO A 32 -7.56 3.13 5.72
CA PRO A 32 -6.54 2.53 6.55
C PRO A 32 -6.54 3.14 7.95
N CYS A 33 -6.13 2.34 8.92
CA CYS A 33 -6.08 2.72 10.32
C CYS A 33 -4.92 2.01 11.00
N VAL A 34 -4.41 2.59 12.08
CA VAL A 34 -3.31 2.06 12.88
C VAL A 34 -3.87 1.31 14.09
N ASN A 35 -3.38 0.10 14.33
CA ASN A 35 -3.60 -0.64 15.57
C ASN A 35 -2.25 -1.15 16.09
N GLY A 36 -1.75 -0.53 17.15
CA GLY A 36 -0.37 -0.73 17.61
C GLY A 36 0.62 -0.28 16.53
N ASN A 37 1.44 -1.21 16.04
CA ASN A 37 2.37 -0.98 14.93
C ASN A 37 1.86 -1.55 13.59
N THR A 38 0.60 -1.95 13.51
CA THR A 38 0.05 -2.57 12.28
C THR A 38 -0.92 -1.60 11.62
N ILE A 39 -0.72 -1.37 10.32
CA ILE A 39 -1.69 -0.68 9.47
C ILE A 39 -2.61 -1.73 8.85
N THR A 40 -3.92 -1.49 8.96
CA THR A 40 -4.92 -2.33 8.29
C THR A 40 -5.90 -1.48 7.50
N GLY A 41 -6.41 -2.01 6.39
CA GLY A 41 -7.42 -1.36 5.56
C GLY A 41 -8.08 -2.34 4.59
N MET A 42 -9.10 -1.88 3.88
CA MET A 42 -9.71 -2.65 2.79
C MET A 42 -9.76 -1.81 1.53
N ALA A 43 -9.35 -2.41 0.42
CA ALA A 43 -9.36 -1.77 -0.89
C ALA A 43 -10.13 -2.63 -1.90
N THR A 44 -10.70 -2.00 -2.92
CA THR A 44 -11.32 -2.70 -4.07
C THR A 44 -10.81 -2.10 -5.36
N GLY A 45 -11.17 -2.73 -6.49
CA GLY A 45 -10.72 -2.28 -7.81
C GLY A 45 -9.21 -2.40 -7.99
N LEU A 46 -8.55 -3.21 -7.16
CA LEU A 46 -7.15 -3.57 -7.35
C LEU A 46 -7.10 -4.65 -8.44
N GLY A 47 -6.17 -4.52 -9.39
CA GLY A 47 -5.90 -5.54 -10.39
C GLY A 47 -5.20 -6.77 -9.83
N THR A 48 -4.59 -7.56 -10.70
CA THR A 48 -3.73 -8.67 -10.31
C THR A 48 -2.29 -8.21 -10.17
N GLY A 49 -1.60 -8.67 -9.13
CA GLY A 49 -0.17 -8.46 -8.99
C GLY A 49 0.26 -8.29 -7.53
N PRO A 50 1.58 -8.30 -7.27
CA PRO A 50 2.08 -7.90 -5.98
C PRO A 50 1.81 -6.40 -5.79
N TYR A 51 1.48 -6.04 -4.54
CA TYR A 51 1.37 -4.66 -4.12
C TYR A 51 2.40 -4.38 -3.04
N GLU A 52 2.89 -3.15 -3.01
CA GLU A 52 3.74 -2.64 -1.96
C GLU A 52 2.98 -1.53 -1.23
N LEU A 53 3.07 -1.51 0.09
CA LEU A 53 2.58 -0.41 0.90
C LEU A 53 3.76 0.44 1.30
N HIS A 54 3.83 1.64 0.74
CA HIS A 54 4.75 2.67 1.17
C HIS A 54 4.13 3.39 2.36
N ILE A 55 4.84 3.40 3.48
CA ILE A 55 4.42 4.01 4.75
C ILE A 55 5.43 5.12 5.03
N THR A 56 4.99 6.36 4.91
CA THR A 56 5.79 7.54 5.20
C THR A 56 5.25 8.27 6.41
N GLY A 57 6.07 9.14 7.01
CA GLY A 57 5.65 9.98 8.12
C GLY A 57 6.83 10.32 9.03
N LEU A 58 6.56 10.39 10.33
CA LEU A 58 7.58 10.66 11.34
C LEU A 58 7.58 9.58 12.42
N TYR A 59 8.78 9.26 12.93
CA TYR A 59 8.94 8.37 14.07
C TYR A 59 9.85 8.94 15.14
N ASP A 60 9.69 8.45 16.36
CA ASP A 60 10.61 8.71 17.47
C ASP A 60 10.74 7.45 18.33
N CYS A 61 11.83 7.36 19.09
CA CYS A 61 12.11 6.26 19.97
C CYS A 61 12.40 6.75 21.38
N VAL A 62 11.50 6.45 22.31
CA VAL A 62 11.51 7.01 23.67
C VAL A 62 11.82 5.93 24.70
N ASN A 63 12.86 6.12 25.51
CA ASN A 63 13.14 5.25 26.64
C ASN A 63 12.16 5.55 27.79
N LYS A 64 11.20 4.64 28.05
CA LYS A 64 10.25 4.77 29.15
C LYS A 64 10.89 4.80 30.55
N GLY A 65 12.12 4.29 30.69
CA GLY A 65 12.87 4.30 31.95
C GLY A 65 13.73 5.55 32.18
N GLY A 66 13.81 6.47 31.22
CA GLY A 66 14.55 7.71 31.35
C GLY A 66 13.69 8.81 31.95
N ASN A 67 13.98 9.24 33.19
CA ASN A 67 13.28 10.35 33.87
C ASN A 67 13.53 11.74 33.24
N THR A 68 14.04 11.82 32.02
CA THR A 68 14.25 13.08 31.31
C THR A 68 13.12 13.28 30.30
N PRO A 69 12.30 14.35 30.44
CA PRO A 69 11.41 14.79 29.38
C PRO A 69 12.29 15.20 28.20
N ARG A 70 12.52 14.28 27.27
CA ARG A 70 13.22 14.62 26.03
C ARG A 70 12.18 15.22 25.09
N SER A 71 12.48 16.35 24.46
CA SER A 71 11.70 16.79 23.30
C SER A 71 11.76 15.65 22.28
N ALA A 72 10.62 15.21 21.78
CA ALA A 72 10.57 14.13 20.82
C ALA A 72 11.48 14.44 19.61
N ASN A 73 12.42 13.55 19.30
CA ASN A 73 13.40 13.75 18.23
C ASN A 73 12.91 13.07 16.94
N TRP A 74 11.87 13.66 16.35
CA TRP A 74 11.20 13.09 15.19
C TRP A 74 12.14 12.96 14.00
N SER A 75 12.24 11.75 13.46
CA SER A 75 12.97 11.40 12.24
C SER A 75 12.00 10.97 11.15
N ASN A 76 12.41 11.10 9.89
CA ASN A 76 11.59 10.69 8.75
C ASN A 76 11.42 9.16 8.73
N LEU A 77 10.18 8.73 8.63
CA LEU A 77 9.81 7.34 8.37
C LEU A 77 9.58 7.17 6.87
N ASP A 78 10.23 6.19 6.27
CA ASP A 78 9.96 5.73 4.90
C ASP A 78 10.20 4.23 4.85
N ILE A 79 9.11 3.46 4.78
CA ILE A 79 9.15 2.01 4.82
C ILE A 79 8.31 1.47 3.68
N VAL A 80 8.87 0.51 2.95
CA VAL A 80 8.17 -0.27 1.94
C VAL A 80 7.89 -1.67 2.50
N VAL A 81 6.62 -2.04 2.57
CA VAL A 81 6.20 -3.37 3.04
C VAL A 81 5.48 -4.10 1.91
N PRO A 82 5.89 -5.32 1.53
CA PRO A 82 5.13 -6.12 0.59
C PRO A 82 3.77 -6.45 1.20
N VAL A 83 2.71 -6.30 0.42
CA VAL A 83 1.34 -6.55 0.90
C VAL A 83 0.95 -7.99 0.65
N THR A 84 0.66 -8.71 1.73
CA THR A 84 -0.07 -9.97 1.66
C THR A 84 -1.55 -9.65 1.43
N SER A 85 -1.94 -9.46 0.16
CA SER A 85 -3.33 -9.15 -0.18
C SER A 85 -4.18 -10.41 -0.15
N LYS A 86 -5.20 -10.47 0.71
CA LYS A 86 -6.21 -11.54 0.69
C LYS A 86 -7.52 -11.00 0.13
N GLN A 87 -7.99 -11.56 -0.99
CA GLN A 87 -9.30 -11.23 -1.52
C GLN A 87 -10.40 -11.84 -0.64
N THR A 88 -11.37 -11.04 -0.21
CA THR A 88 -12.53 -11.42 0.59
C THR A 88 -13.73 -10.66 0.05
N GLY A 89 -14.66 -11.35 -0.62
CA GLY A 89 -15.87 -10.74 -1.17
C GLY A 89 -15.60 -9.57 -2.14
N GLY A 90 -14.59 -9.68 -3.00
CA GLY A 90 -14.23 -8.62 -3.96
C GLY A 90 -13.40 -7.45 -3.38
N ASN A 91 -13.13 -7.47 -2.07
CA ASN A 91 -12.21 -6.54 -1.42
C ASN A 91 -10.88 -7.23 -1.12
N PHE A 92 -9.79 -6.49 -1.16
CA PHE A 92 -8.47 -6.90 -0.71
C PHE A 92 -8.27 -6.37 0.70
N LYS A 93 -8.04 -7.29 1.64
CA LYS A 93 -7.55 -6.91 2.97
C LYS A 93 -6.07 -6.56 2.87
N ILE A 94 -5.75 -5.33 3.25
CA ILE A 94 -4.38 -4.81 3.34
C ILE A 94 -3.97 -4.83 4.80
N SER A 95 -2.81 -5.42 5.09
CA SER A 95 -2.26 -5.49 6.44
C SER A 95 -0.74 -5.44 6.35
N ALA A 96 -0.13 -4.47 7.04
CA ALA A 96 1.31 -4.28 7.06
C ALA A 96 1.76 -3.93 8.48
N VAL A 97 2.86 -4.54 8.92
CA VAL A 97 3.50 -4.20 10.19
C VAL A 97 4.55 -3.14 9.90
N ILE A 98 4.53 -2.05 10.67
CA ILE A 98 5.59 -1.05 10.69
C ILE A 98 6.72 -1.60 11.56
N PRO A 99 7.87 -2.01 11.00
CA PRO A 99 9.02 -2.42 11.79
C PRO A 99 9.48 -1.27 12.68
N SER A 100 9.79 -1.59 13.94
CA SER A 100 10.40 -0.62 14.85
C SER A 100 11.70 -0.09 14.25
N GLN A 101 11.87 1.23 14.28
CA GLN A 101 13.11 1.90 13.87
C GLN A 101 14.05 2.17 15.05
N CYS A 102 13.71 1.65 16.24
CA CYS A 102 14.51 1.83 17.45
C CYS A 102 15.63 0.79 17.50
N ASP A 103 16.82 1.24 17.87
CA ASP A 103 18.03 0.44 18.05
C ASP A 103 18.08 -0.31 19.39
N HIS A 104 17.21 0.03 20.34
CA HIS A 104 17.11 -0.60 21.66
C HIS A 104 15.73 -1.23 21.89
N ALA A 105 15.69 -2.50 22.31
CA ALA A 105 14.45 -3.26 22.54
C ALA A 105 13.54 -2.65 23.63
N ASN A 106 14.11 -1.88 24.57
CA ASN A 106 13.38 -1.27 25.69
C ASN A 106 12.82 0.12 25.34
N TRP A 107 13.06 0.62 24.13
CA TRP A 107 12.56 1.91 23.69
C TRP A 107 11.17 1.75 23.07
N THR A 108 10.31 2.72 23.36
CA THR A 108 8.97 2.79 22.79
C THR A 108 9.03 3.48 21.44
N PHE A 109 8.66 2.75 20.39
CA PHE A 109 8.50 3.27 19.04
C PHE A 109 7.20 4.06 18.93
N LEU A 110 7.31 5.33 18.56
CA LEU A 110 6.20 6.25 18.35
C LEU A 110 6.14 6.64 16.87
N THR A 111 4.94 6.86 16.35
CA THR A 111 4.72 7.33 14.98
C THR A 111 3.71 8.46 14.97
N LYS A 112 3.83 9.37 14.00
CA LYS A 112 2.85 10.43 13.72
C LYS A 112 2.91 10.84 12.26
N ASP A 113 1.91 11.62 11.83
CA ASP A 113 1.83 12.19 10.49
C ASP A 113 2.00 11.14 9.39
N LEU A 114 1.45 9.94 9.64
CA LEU A 114 1.59 8.82 8.75
C LEU A 114 0.82 9.07 7.45
N GLN A 115 1.37 8.60 6.35
CA GLN A 115 0.69 8.47 5.08
C GLN A 115 0.97 7.08 4.53
N VAL A 116 -0.03 6.49 3.90
CA VAL A 116 0.11 5.20 3.22
C VAL A 116 -0.23 5.33 1.77
N THR A 117 0.61 4.73 0.94
CA THR A 117 0.44 4.69 -0.51
C THR A 117 0.61 3.25 -0.97
N LEU A 118 -0.44 2.71 -1.60
CA LEU A 118 -0.37 1.43 -2.25
C LEU A 118 0.25 1.63 -3.64
N ILE A 119 1.37 0.96 -3.88
CA ILE A 119 2.12 0.98 -5.13
C ILE A 119 1.93 -0.37 -5.83
N GLN A 120 1.77 -0.33 -7.14
CA GLN A 120 1.81 -1.50 -8.01
C GLN A 120 2.74 -1.22 -9.18
N ASN A 121 3.78 -2.04 -9.35
CA ASN A 121 4.77 -1.88 -10.42
C ASN A 121 5.36 -0.45 -10.49
N GLY A 122 5.67 0.14 -9.34
CA GLY A 122 6.24 1.49 -9.23
C GLY A 122 5.25 2.65 -9.46
N THR A 123 3.96 2.37 -9.65
CA THR A 123 2.92 3.40 -9.83
C THR A 123 2.02 3.50 -8.61
N GLU A 124 1.70 4.72 -8.17
CA GLU A 124 0.69 4.94 -7.14
C GLU A 124 -0.70 4.50 -7.60
N VAL A 125 -1.30 3.63 -6.80
CA VAL A 125 -2.62 3.05 -7.05
C VAL A 125 -3.66 3.79 -6.22
N ILE A 126 -3.43 3.90 -4.91
CA ILE A 126 -4.25 4.62 -3.95
C ILE A 126 -3.41 5.12 -2.78
N SER A 127 -3.75 6.27 -2.23
CA SER A 127 -3.15 6.79 -1.00
C SER A 127 -4.20 7.19 0.03
N ALA A 128 -3.79 7.25 1.29
CA ALA A 128 -4.61 7.73 2.39
C ALA A 128 -3.77 8.13 3.60
N THR A 129 -4.31 9.00 4.43
CA THR A 129 -3.84 9.21 5.81
C THR A 129 -4.56 8.20 6.71
N PRO A 130 -3.84 7.30 7.41
CA PRO A 130 -4.47 6.33 8.27
C PRO A 130 -5.06 6.97 9.52
N ALA A 131 -6.23 6.49 9.95
CA ALA A 131 -6.79 6.88 11.23
C ALA A 131 -5.93 6.34 12.40
N PRO A 132 -5.87 7.06 13.55
CA PRO A 132 -5.04 6.64 14.69
C PRO A 132 -5.54 5.38 15.40
N SER A 133 -6.79 4.96 15.15
CA SER A 133 -7.35 3.70 15.65
C SER A 133 -8.32 3.07 14.64
N CYS A 134 -8.48 1.75 14.70
CA CYS A 134 -9.30 0.96 13.78
C CYS A 134 -10.76 0.72 14.22
N ASN A 135 -11.28 1.58 15.09
CA ASN A 135 -12.62 1.45 15.68
C ASN A 135 -13.74 1.62 14.65
#